data_AF-A0A3N8KGB4-F1
#
_entry.id   AF-A0A3N8KGB4-F1
#
_cell.length_a   1.000
_cell.length_b   1.000
_cell.length_c   1.000
_cell.angle_alpha   90.00
_cell.angle_beta   90.00
_cell.angle_gamma   90.00
#
_symmetry.space_group_name_H-M   'P 1'
#
loop_
_entity.id
_entity.type
_entity.pdbx_description
1 polymer ?
#
loop_
_entity_poly.entity_id
_entity_poly.type
_entity_poly.pdbx_seq_one_letter_code
_entity_poly.pdbx_strand_id
1 'polypeptide(L)'
;MRRTSRTLAGASSFMLLAACATGPTYRDIAASIPTLDASHGRIYFLRSASVFGAAIQPEIRINRQVVGHSQPGGFFYVDEAPGTYTVTTSTEVEREITFDLAAGQTRYVRTAVGFGVLVGHVTPSLVWPDSAQAEIQTLSYTGGATPSPSLAAPPAKPAYTAATSAASALAGSELKRVATTRGNEVKLSWHATWNKQCVAGKAPDLTFTRQPEHGRVEVREESFPLSNTSSMAAPCDGTTVLGKVVYYIPNADYHGYDEVDYHIASRYRTYDRAVSIEIR
;
A
#
# COMPACT_ATOMS: atom_id res chain seq x y z
N MET A 1 47.86 -39.09 -39.52
CA MET A 1 47.33 -37.71 -39.67
C MET A 1 45.81 -37.78 -39.65
N ARG A 2 45.17 -37.12 -38.67
CA ARG A 2 43.70 -37.05 -38.48
C ARG A 2 43.11 -35.93 -39.36
N ARG A 3 41.90 -36.14 -39.91
CA ARG A 3 40.85 -35.16 -40.37
C ARG A 3 40.02 -35.86 -41.47
N THR A 4 38.69 -35.87 -41.52
CA THR A 4 37.66 -34.91 -41.12
C THR A 4 36.30 -35.62 -41.02
N SER A 5 35.64 -35.59 -39.86
CA SER A 5 34.22 -35.96 -39.73
C SER A 5 33.35 -34.75 -40.07
N ARG A 6 32.49 -34.88 -41.08
CA ARG A 6 31.50 -33.87 -41.51
C ARG A 6 30.46 -33.69 -40.40
N THR A 7 30.48 -32.55 -39.71
CA THR A 7 29.47 -32.17 -38.74
C THR A 7 28.18 -31.76 -39.44
N LEU A 8 27.09 -32.51 -39.22
CA LEU A 8 25.73 -32.06 -39.49
C LEU A 8 25.43 -30.85 -38.59
N ALA A 9 25.17 -29.70 -39.19
CA ALA A 9 24.61 -28.55 -38.51
C ALA A 9 23.11 -28.78 -38.26
N GLY A 10 22.79 -29.42 -37.14
CA GLY A 10 21.41 -29.50 -36.63
C GLY A 10 21.03 -28.18 -35.97
N ALA A 11 20.16 -27.40 -36.61
CA ALA A 11 19.53 -26.23 -36.04
C ALA A 11 18.63 -26.64 -34.86
N SER A 12 19.18 -26.64 -33.64
CA SER A 12 18.39 -26.75 -32.42
C SER A 12 17.94 -25.35 -32.00
N SER A 13 16.81 -24.91 -32.56
CA SER A 13 16.01 -23.82 -31.99
C SER A 13 15.48 -24.28 -30.63
N PHE A 14 16.22 -23.97 -29.57
CA PHE A 14 15.74 -24.09 -28.20
C PHE A 14 14.75 -22.94 -27.97
N MET A 15 13.47 -23.20 -28.22
CA MET A 15 12.37 -22.27 -27.94
C MET A 15 12.26 -22.15 -26.41
N LEU A 16 12.96 -21.16 -25.84
CA LEU A 16 12.86 -20.80 -24.43
C LEU A 16 11.43 -20.27 -24.18
N LEU A 17 10.55 -21.14 -23.70
CA LEU A 17 9.26 -20.77 -23.14
C LEU A 17 9.50 -19.94 -21.88
N ALA A 18 9.60 -18.61 -22.05
CA ALA A 18 9.56 -17.69 -20.93
C ALA A 18 8.16 -17.81 -20.29
N ALA A 19 8.11 -18.36 -19.07
CA ALA A 19 6.88 -18.58 -18.33
C ALA A 19 6.31 -17.25 -17.79
N CYS A 20 5.69 -16.47 -18.67
CA CYS A 20 4.75 -15.44 -18.23
C CYS A 20 3.45 -16.11 -17.75
N ALA A 21 2.77 -15.49 -16.79
CA ALA A 21 1.45 -15.92 -16.38
C ALA A 21 0.53 -16.05 -17.62
N THR A 22 -0.11 -17.21 -17.76
CA THR A 22 -1.04 -17.51 -18.85
C THR A 22 -2.41 -17.81 -18.23
N GLY A 23 -3.42 -17.01 -18.58
CA GLY A 23 -4.75 -17.11 -18.01
C GLY A 23 -5.63 -15.94 -18.44
N PRO A 24 -6.93 -15.96 -18.09
CA PRO A 24 -7.81 -14.83 -18.35
C PRO A 24 -7.33 -13.61 -17.55
N THR A 25 -7.46 -12.43 -18.14
CA THR A 25 -7.03 -11.18 -17.49
C THR A 25 -8.00 -10.77 -16.38
N TYR A 26 -7.59 -9.86 -15.50
CA TYR A 26 -8.49 -9.29 -14.50
C TYR A 26 -9.78 -8.76 -15.14
N ARG A 27 -9.67 -8.10 -16.30
CA ARG A 27 -10.84 -7.57 -17.04
C ARG A 27 -11.83 -8.65 -17.43
N ASP A 28 -11.34 -9.85 -17.75
CA ASP A 28 -12.17 -10.97 -18.17
C ASP A 28 -12.89 -11.63 -16.99
N ILE A 29 -12.26 -11.62 -15.80
CA ILE A 29 -12.78 -12.34 -14.63
C ILE A 29 -13.37 -11.44 -13.54
N ALA A 30 -13.21 -10.12 -13.60
CA ALA A 30 -13.58 -9.20 -12.52
C ALA A 30 -15.04 -9.38 -12.06
N ALA A 31 -15.97 -9.61 -13.01
CA ALA A 31 -17.38 -9.86 -12.73
C ALA A 31 -17.65 -11.24 -12.10
N SER A 32 -16.72 -12.20 -12.24
CA SER A 32 -16.80 -13.55 -11.70
C SER A 32 -16.03 -13.71 -10.37
N ILE A 33 -15.27 -12.69 -9.95
CA ILE A 33 -14.61 -12.68 -8.64
C ILE A 33 -15.70 -12.62 -7.56
N PRO A 34 -15.75 -13.56 -6.61
CA PRO A 34 -16.73 -13.53 -5.52
C PRO A 34 -16.67 -12.23 -4.75
N THR A 35 -17.84 -11.70 -4.39
CA THR A 35 -17.97 -10.56 -3.49
C THR A 35 -17.28 -10.86 -2.17
N LEU A 36 -16.47 -9.93 -1.68
CA LEU A 36 -15.76 -10.08 -0.40
C LEU A 36 -16.79 -10.23 0.73
N ASP A 37 -16.61 -11.28 1.54
CA ASP A 37 -17.41 -11.51 2.73
C ASP A 37 -17.20 -10.36 3.75
N ALA A 38 -18.28 -9.90 4.38
CA ALA A 38 -18.24 -8.74 5.27
C ALA A 38 -17.39 -8.96 6.55
N SER A 39 -17.08 -10.22 6.89
CA SER A 39 -16.22 -10.58 8.01
C SER A 39 -14.76 -10.80 7.61
N HIS A 40 -14.41 -10.70 6.32
CA HIS A 40 -13.06 -10.91 5.81
C HIS A 40 -12.52 -9.66 5.12
N GLY A 41 -11.21 -9.51 5.09
CA GLY A 41 -10.51 -8.63 4.16
C GLY A 41 -9.95 -9.41 2.99
N ARG A 42 -9.68 -8.74 1.87
CA ARG A 42 -9.05 -9.33 0.68
C ARG A 42 -7.64 -8.82 0.51
N ILE A 43 -6.69 -9.71 0.26
CA ILE A 43 -5.32 -9.34 -0.11
C ILE A 43 -5.08 -9.79 -1.55
N TYR A 44 -4.90 -8.83 -2.45
CA TYR A 44 -4.42 -9.09 -3.81
C TYR A 44 -2.89 -9.14 -3.83
N PHE A 45 -2.36 -10.09 -4.57
CA PHE A 45 -0.95 -10.19 -4.90
C PHE A 45 -0.79 -9.96 -6.39
N LEU A 46 0.12 -9.07 -6.79
CA LEU A 46 0.36 -8.77 -8.19
C LEU A 46 1.84 -8.61 -8.53
N ARG A 47 2.17 -8.88 -9.78
CA ARG A 47 3.48 -8.61 -10.36
C ARG A 47 3.37 -8.20 -11.81
N SER A 48 3.93 -7.04 -12.14
CA SER A 48 3.98 -6.54 -13.51
C SER A 48 4.61 -7.56 -14.47
N ALA A 49 4.13 -7.60 -15.71
CA ALA A 49 4.78 -8.35 -16.78
C ALA A 49 6.14 -7.71 -17.08
N SER A 50 7.22 -8.44 -16.83
CA SER A 50 8.57 -8.01 -17.16
C SER A 50 9.39 -9.19 -17.63
N VAL A 51 10.12 -8.99 -18.72
CA VAL A 51 11.09 -9.97 -19.25
C VAL A 51 12.25 -10.13 -18.28
N PHE A 52 12.54 -9.06 -17.51
CA PHE A 52 13.57 -9.07 -16.49
C PHE A 52 13.12 -9.90 -15.27
N GLY A 53 13.86 -10.97 -14.97
CA GLY A 53 13.57 -11.88 -13.86
C GLY A 53 12.41 -12.86 -14.13
N ALA A 54 12.07 -13.14 -15.39
CA ALA A 54 10.95 -14.03 -15.75
C ALA A 54 11.10 -15.47 -15.20
N ALA A 55 12.34 -15.95 -15.04
CA ALA A 55 12.64 -17.26 -14.45
C ALA A 55 12.57 -17.29 -12.92
N ILE A 56 12.45 -16.14 -12.25
CA ILE A 56 12.44 -16.01 -10.79
C ILE A 56 10.99 -15.91 -10.35
N GLN A 57 10.40 -16.99 -9.81
CA GLN A 57 8.97 -17.05 -9.43
C GLN A 57 8.80 -17.65 -8.02
N PRO A 58 9.24 -16.94 -6.97
CA PRO A 58 9.22 -17.47 -5.61
C PRO A 58 7.79 -17.65 -5.09
N GLU A 59 7.66 -18.53 -4.10
CA GLU A 59 6.47 -18.61 -3.26
C GLU A 59 6.22 -17.28 -2.53
N ILE A 60 4.96 -16.92 -2.43
CA ILE A 60 4.46 -15.87 -1.54
C ILE A 60 3.84 -16.56 -0.33
N ARG A 61 4.27 -16.16 0.86
CA ARG A 61 3.76 -16.68 2.12
C ARG A 61 3.04 -15.60 2.90
N ILE A 62 1.93 -15.95 3.54
CA ILE A 62 1.26 -15.15 4.58
C ILE A 62 1.42 -15.90 5.89
N ASN A 63 1.93 -15.25 6.93
CA ASN A 63 2.12 -15.84 8.25
C ASN A 63 2.84 -17.20 8.18
N ARG A 64 3.85 -17.28 7.27
CA ARG A 64 4.66 -18.47 6.92
C ARG A 64 3.93 -19.58 6.14
N GLN A 65 2.65 -19.45 5.81
CA GLN A 65 1.92 -20.39 4.95
C GLN A 65 1.96 -19.93 3.49
N VAL A 66 2.23 -20.86 2.57
CA VAL A 66 2.27 -20.56 1.13
C VAL A 66 0.86 -20.31 0.61
N VAL A 67 0.65 -19.15 -0.03
CA VAL A 67 -0.65 -18.74 -0.59
C VAL A 67 -0.64 -18.63 -2.12
N GLY A 68 0.53 -18.65 -2.74
CA GLY A 68 0.69 -18.59 -4.19
C GLY A 68 2.13 -18.31 -4.61
N HIS A 69 2.31 -17.92 -5.87
CA HIS A 69 3.62 -17.63 -6.46
C HIS A 69 3.66 -16.24 -7.08
N SER A 70 4.82 -15.58 -7.00
CA SER A 70 5.07 -14.30 -7.66
C SER A 70 5.38 -14.53 -9.15
N GLN A 71 4.33 -14.68 -9.96
CA GLN A 71 4.47 -14.92 -11.41
C GLN A 71 4.52 -13.61 -12.21
N PRO A 72 5.48 -13.44 -13.15
CA PRO A 72 5.51 -12.27 -14.03
C PRO A 72 4.21 -12.12 -14.83
N GLY A 73 3.58 -10.96 -14.77
CA GLY A 73 2.31 -10.69 -15.46
C GLY A 73 1.09 -11.31 -14.76
N GLY A 74 1.26 -11.83 -13.55
CA GLY A 74 0.24 -12.54 -12.80
C GLY A 74 -0.36 -11.73 -11.65
N PHE A 75 -1.59 -12.07 -11.30
CA PHE A 75 -2.21 -11.68 -10.04
C PHE A 75 -3.02 -12.83 -9.43
N PHE A 76 -3.14 -12.84 -8.11
CA PHE A 76 -4.10 -13.69 -7.40
C PHE A 76 -4.59 -12.96 -6.15
N TYR A 77 -5.53 -13.54 -5.41
CA TYR A 77 -6.01 -12.97 -4.15
C TYR A 77 -6.33 -14.07 -3.14
N VAL A 78 -6.35 -13.67 -1.87
CA VAL A 78 -6.86 -14.47 -0.76
C VAL A 78 -7.78 -13.63 0.10
N ASP A 79 -8.74 -14.28 0.74
CA ASP A 79 -9.63 -13.66 1.72
C ASP A 79 -9.25 -14.16 3.10
N GLU A 80 -9.03 -13.24 4.01
CA GLU A 80 -8.46 -13.51 5.33
C GLU A 80 -9.23 -12.76 6.41
N ALA A 81 -9.28 -13.32 7.61
CA ALA A 81 -9.94 -12.67 8.73
C ALA A 81 -9.24 -11.34 9.10
N PRO A 82 -9.88 -10.42 9.83
CA PRO A 82 -9.23 -9.18 10.24
C PRO A 82 -8.07 -9.49 11.20
N GLY A 83 -6.91 -8.89 10.95
CA GLY A 83 -5.72 -9.16 11.74
C GLY A 83 -4.45 -8.55 11.14
N THR A 84 -3.33 -8.81 11.80
CA THR A 84 -2.00 -8.41 11.32
C THR A 84 -1.41 -9.56 10.52
N TYR A 85 -0.93 -9.24 9.31
CA TYR A 85 -0.38 -10.21 8.38
C TYR A 85 1.05 -9.86 8.02
N THR A 86 1.91 -10.88 8.04
CA THR A 86 3.27 -10.79 7.50
C THR A 86 3.33 -11.52 6.17
N VAL A 87 3.59 -10.77 5.10
CA VAL A 87 3.83 -11.33 3.77
C VAL A 87 5.32 -11.47 3.56
N THR A 88 5.73 -12.67 3.16
CA THR A 88 7.14 -13.00 2.93
C THR A 88 7.33 -13.57 1.52
N THR A 89 8.40 -13.14 0.85
CA THR A 89 8.90 -13.78 -0.38
C THR A 89 10.35 -14.19 -0.18
N SER A 90 10.68 -15.43 -0.54
CA SER A 90 12.03 -15.98 -0.35
C SER A 90 12.68 -16.30 -1.70
N THR A 91 13.85 -15.71 -1.95
CA THR A 91 14.69 -15.94 -3.13
C THR A 91 16.13 -16.22 -2.68
N GLU A 92 17.12 -15.41 -3.07
CA GLU A 92 18.47 -15.43 -2.45
C GLU A 92 18.41 -14.86 -1.01
N VAL A 93 17.53 -13.88 -0.80
CA VAL A 93 17.25 -13.26 0.49
C VAL A 93 15.75 -13.28 0.76
N GLU A 94 15.41 -13.35 2.05
CA GLU A 94 14.04 -13.23 2.53
C GLU A 94 13.65 -11.76 2.66
N ARG A 95 12.49 -11.40 2.13
CA ARG A 95 11.91 -10.06 2.26
C ARG A 95 10.50 -10.19 2.78
N GLU A 96 10.16 -9.32 3.72
CA GLU A 96 8.84 -9.30 4.34
C GLU A 96 8.28 -7.89 4.46
N ILE A 97 6.96 -7.82 4.50
CA ILE A 97 6.19 -6.64 4.91
C ILE A 97 5.13 -7.09 5.91
N THR A 98 4.85 -6.23 6.88
CA THR A 98 3.78 -6.45 7.87
C THR A 98 2.76 -5.33 7.77
N PHE A 99 1.48 -5.68 7.75
CA PHE A 99 0.39 -4.72 7.69
C PHE A 99 -0.88 -5.27 8.34
N ASP A 100 -1.80 -4.38 8.69
CA ASP A 100 -3.11 -4.73 9.21
C ASP A 100 -4.15 -4.80 8.08
N LEU A 101 -5.01 -5.82 8.19
CA LEU A 101 -6.17 -6.05 7.35
C LEU A 101 -7.43 -5.97 8.22
N ALA A 102 -8.33 -5.04 7.90
CA ALA A 102 -9.64 -4.93 8.53
C ALA A 102 -10.72 -5.70 7.74
N ALA A 103 -11.85 -5.98 8.39
CA ALA A 103 -13.02 -6.56 7.72
C ALA A 103 -13.52 -5.64 6.58
N GLY A 104 -13.85 -6.22 5.43
CA GLY A 104 -14.23 -5.49 4.22
C GLY A 104 -13.08 -4.71 3.55
N GLN A 105 -11.87 -4.72 4.13
CA GLN A 105 -10.73 -4.00 3.58
C GLN A 105 -10.08 -4.81 2.45
N THR A 106 -9.71 -4.12 1.37
CA THR A 106 -8.87 -4.71 0.31
C THR A 106 -7.47 -4.12 0.36
N ARG A 107 -6.45 -4.97 0.40
CA ARG A 107 -5.04 -4.60 0.34
C ARG A 107 -4.40 -5.17 -0.93
N TYR A 108 -3.35 -4.52 -1.41
CA TYR A 108 -2.65 -4.93 -2.62
C TYR A 108 -1.16 -5.02 -2.32
N VAL A 109 -0.58 -6.20 -2.54
CA VAL A 109 0.84 -6.47 -2.38
C VAL A 109 1.45 -6.68 -3.75
N ARG A 110 2.30 -5.74 -4.15
CA ARG A 110 3.06 -5.82 -5.38
C ARG A 110 4.42 -6.42 -5.10
N THR A 111 4.80 -7.39 -5.92
CA THR A 111 6.13 -7.98 -5.90
C THR A 111 6.96 -7.45 -7.07
N ALA A 112 8.19 -7.04 -6.79
CA ALA A 112 9.12 -6.51 -7.80
C ALA A 112 10.46 -7.24 -7.72
N VAL A 113 11.05 -7.53 -8.88
CA VAL A 113 12.40 -8.10 -8.97
C VAL A 113 13.43 -6.97 -8.94
N GLY A 114 14.32 -7.01 -7.95
CA GLY A 114 15.55 -6.24 -7.90
C GLY A 114 16.77 -7.07 -8.30
N PHE A 115 17.89 -6.41 -8.57
CA PHE A 115 19.17 -7.07 -8.87
C PHE A 115 19.81 -7.61 -7.57
N GLY A 116 20.13 -8.91 -7.52
CA GLY A 116 20.96 -9.52 -6.47
C GLY A 116 22.37 -9.82 -6.97
N VAL A 117 23.22 -10.38 -6.10
CA VAL A 117 24.64 -10.65 -6.40
C VAL A 117 24.79 -11.86 -7.33
N LEU A 118 23.90 -12.86 -7.21
CA LEU A 118 23.87 -14.05 -8.08
C LEU A 118 22.48 -14.31 -8.70
N VAL A 119 21.38 -14.08 -7.96
CA VAL A 119 19.99 -14.19 -8.45
C VAL A 119 19.21 -12.93 -8.08
N GLY A 120 18.29 -12.47 -8.94
CA GLY A 120 17.42 -11.33 -8.61
C GLY A 120 16.55 -11.60 -7.38
N HIS A 121 16.41 -10.63 -6.49
CA HIS A 121 15.58 -10.77 -5.30
C HIS A 121 14.18 -10.20 -5.53
N VAL A 122 13.17 -10.86 -4.99
CA VAL A 122 11.79 -10.36 -5.04
C VAL A 122 11.48 -9.64 -3.74
N THR A 123 11.01 -8.40 -3.85
CA THR A 123 10.60 -7.59 -2.69
C THR A 123 9.09 -7.40 -2.74
N PRO A 124 8.35 -7.82 -1.70
CA PRO A 124 6.94 -7.48 -1.56
C PRO A 124 6.83 -6.04 -1.06
N SER A 125 5.82 -5.33 -1.55
CA SER A 125 5.54 -3.95 -1.17
C SER A 125 4.05 -3.73 -1.16
N LEU A 126 3.53 -3.06 -0.13
CA LEU A 126 2.14 -2.64 -0.11
C LEU A 126 1.96 -1.50 -1.11
N VAL A 127 0.99 -1.61 -2.01
CA VAL A 127 0.70 -0.61 -3.04
C VAL A 127 -0.72 -0.08 -2.89
N TRP A 128 -0.93 1.17 -3.33
CA TRP A 128 -2.22 1.84 -3.24
C TRP A 128 -3.26 1.19 -4.17
N PRO A 129 -4.55 1.13 -3.77
CA PRO A 129 -5.61 0.54 -4.58
C PRO A 129 -5.67 1.08 -5.99
N ASP A 130 -5.60 2.40 -6.21
CA ASP A 130 -5.72 3.00 -7.54
C ASP A 130 -4.59 2.54 -8.48
N SER A 131 -3.35 2.52 -7.99
CA SER A 131 -2.20 2.05 -8.77
C SER A 131 -2.28 0.55 -9.04
N ALA A 132 -2.67 -0.23 -8.04
CA ALA A 132 -2.81 -1.66 -8.18
C ALA A 132 -3.97 -2.01 -9.10
N GLN A 133 -5.09 -1.29 -9.02
CA GLN A 133 -6.26 -1.45 -9.87
C GLN A 133 -5.97 -1.06 -11.32
N ALA A 134 -5.15 -0.04 -11.56
CA ALA A 134 -4.69 0.30 -12.90
C ALA A 134 -3.76 -0.80 -13.48
N GLU A 135 -2.83 -1.30 -12.67
CA GLU A 135 -1.88 -2.34 -13.09
C GLU A 135 -2.58 -3.69 -13.33
N ILE A 136 -3.45 -4.10 -12.40
CA ILE A 136 -4.08 -5.42 -12.37
C ILE A 136 -4.99 -5.66 -13.57
N GLN A 137 -5.56 -4.61 -14.19
CA GLN A 137 -6.42 -4.73 -15.37
C GLN A 137 -5.81 -5.58 -16.47
N THR A 138 -4.48 -5.54 -16.61
CA THR A 138 -3.75 -6.21 -17.68
C THR A 138 -3.09 -7.52 -17.25
N LEU A 139 -3.18 -7.87 -15.96
CA LEU A 139 -2.53 -9.06 -15.41
C LEU A 139 -3.44 -10.28 -15.57
N SER A 140 -2.83 -11.45 -15.73
CA SER A 140 -3.51 -12.74 -15.82
C SER A 140 -3.78 -13.30 -14.43
N TYR A 141 -4.94 -13.90 -14.22
CA TYR A 141 -5.22 -14.57 -12.95
C TYR A 141 -4.40 -15.85 -12.81
N THR A 142 -3.70 -16.01 -11.68
CA THR A 142 -2.80 -17.12 -11.38
C THR A 142 -3.14 -17.84 -10.08
N GLY A 143 -4.28 -17.52 -9.46
CA GLY A 143 -4.75 -18.27 -8.30
C GLY A 143 -5.11 -19.69 -8.71
N GLY A 144 -4.79 -20.67 -7.87
CA GLY A 144 -5.38 -22.01 -8.01
C GLY A 144 -6.91 -21.92 -7.88
N ALA A 145 -7.63 -22.99 -8.27
CA ALA A 145 -9.04 -23.10 -7.94
C ALA A 145 -9.22 -22.91 -6.42
N THR A 146 -9.81 -21.77 -6.07
CA THR A 146 -10.10 -21.20 -4.75
C THR A 146 -9.78 -22.12 -3.57
N PRO A 147 -8.70 -21.88 -2.80
CA PRO A 147 -8.56 -22.56 -1.52
C PRO A 147 -9.64 -22.07 -0.54
N SER A 148 -10.37 -23.03 0.01
CA SER A 148 -11.44 -22.87 1.01
C SER A 148 -10.99 -22.10 2.26
N PRO A 149 -11.90 -21.36 2.93
CA PRO A 149 -11.59 -20.65 4.17
C PRO A 149 -11.28 -21.65 5.29
N SER A 150 -10.05 -21.59 5.81
CA SER A 150 -9.66 -22.35 6.99
C SER A 150 -10.21 -21.69 8.24
N LEU A 151 -11.13 -22.39 8.91
CA LEU A 151 -11.63 -22.14 10.27
C LEU A 151 -10.50 -21.78 11.25
N ALA A 152 -10.61 -20.63 11.92
CA ALA A 152 -10.25 -20.47 13.33
C ALA A 152 -10.95 -19.23 13.92
N ALA A 153 -11.75 -19.46 14.97
CA ALA A 153 -12.65 -18.51 15.65
C ALA A 153 -11.97 -17.83 16.89
N PRO A 154 -12.59 -16.78 17.49
CA PRO A 154 -11.98 -15.80 18.41
C PRO A 154 -12.22 -16.12 19.91
N PRO A 155 -11.74 -15.32 20.91
CA PRO A 155 -12.39 -14.06 21.39
C PRO A 155 -11.35 -12.99 21.87
N ALA A 156 -11.59 -11.77 22.38
CA ALA A 156 -12.71 -11.10 23.06
C ALA A 156 -12.51 -9.55 23.08
N LYS A 157 -13.61 -8.78 23.25
CA LYS A 157 -13.64 -7.36 23.72
C LYS A 157 -13.49 -7.29 25.26
N PRO A 158 -13.06 -6.17 25.88
CA PRO A 158 -13.94 -5.01 26.22
C PRO A 158 -13.28 -3.63 25.97
N ALA A 159 -14.00 -2.66 25.41
CA ALA A 159 -14.67 -1.53 26.08
C ALA A 159 -13.75 -0.53 26.82
N TYR A 160 -13.77 0.75 26.41
CA TYR A 160 -13.57 1.85 27.35
C TYR A 160 -14.46 3.06 27.02
N THR A 161 -14.98 3.62 28.09
CA THR A 161 -15.92 4.72 28.28
C THR A 161 -15.35 6.10 27.96
N ALA A 162 -16.26 7.03 27.63
CA ALA A 162 -16.03 8.48 27.55
C ALA A 162 -15.66 9.10 28.91
N ALA A 163 -14.82 10.17 28.90
CA ALA A 163 -15.21 11.53 29.29
C ALA A 163 -14.02 12.47 29.63
N THR A 164 -14.13 13.70 29.10
CA THR A 164 -13.80 15.02 29.70
C THR A 164 -12.38 15.63 29.61
N SER A 165 -12.45 16.92 29.32
CA SER A 165 -11.52 17.99 28.96
C SER A 165 -10.37 18.33 29.90
N ALA A 166 -9.30 18.88 29.30
CA ALA A 166 -8.59 20.02 29.84
C ALA A 166 -8.03 20.90 28.70
N ALA A 167 -8.48 22.15 28.65
CA ALA A 167 -7.91 23.19 27.81
C ALA A 167 -6.70 23.83 28.52
N SER A 168 -5.57 23.97 27.82
CA SER A 168 -4.80 25.22 27.82
C SER A 168 -3.61 25.19 26.88
N ALA A 169 -3.64 26.17 25.97
CA ALA A 169 -2.55 27.01 25.48
C ALA A 169 -1.23 26.35 25.04
N LEU A 170 -1.00 26.35 23.72
CA LEU A 170 0.32 26.70 23.18
C LEU A 170 0.18 27.71 22.03
N ALA A 171 0.64 28.92 22.33
CA ALA A 171 0.91 29.98 21.38
C ALA A 171 1.96 29.50 20.37
N GLY A 172 1.69 29.74 19.09
CA GLY A 172 2.60 29.45 17.98
C GLY A 172 2.00 28.63 16.84
N SER A 173 0.77 28.13 16.98
CA SER A 173 0.12 27.40 15.89
C SER A 173 -0.31 28.35 14.78
N GLU A 174 0.23 28.17 13.58
CA GLU A 174 -0.31 28.78 12.37
C GLU A 174 -1.73 28.23 12.17
N LEU A 175 -2.75 29.00 12.57
CA LEU A 175 -4.15 28.59 12.48
C LEU A 175 -4.54 28.43 11.01
N LYS A 176 -4.60 27.19 10.54
CA LYS A 176 -5.06 26.91 9.18
C LYS A 176 -6.59 26.87 9.17
N ARG A 177 -7.22 27.71 8.35
CA ARG A 177 -8.67 27.65 8.11
C ARG A 177 -8.97 26.80 6.89
N VAL A 178 -9.90 25.87 7.03
CA VAL A 178 -10.36 24.97 5.97
C VAL A 178 -11.88 24.97 5.97
N ALA A 179 -12.53 24.90 4.79
CA ALA A 179 -13.97 24.81 4.69
C ALA A 179 -14.37 23.51 4.02
N THR A 180 -15.47 22.91 4.46
CA THR A 180 -16.12 21.77 3.81
C THR A 180 -17.64 21.90 3.88
N THR A 181 -18.34 21.04 3.14
CA THR A 181 -19.79 20.91 3.21
C THR A 181 -20.17 19.62 3.94
N ARG A 182 -21.37 19.59 4.52
CA ARG A 182 -21.88 18.42 5.23
C ARG A 182 -21.75 17.12 4.42
N GLY A 183 -21.25 16.08 5.09
CA GLY A 183 -21.02 14.76 4.50
C GLY A 183 -19.81 14.67 3.56
N ASN A 184 -19.16 15.79 3.21
CA ASN A 184 -17.98 15.80 2.37
C ASN A 184 -16.72 15.89 3.22
N GLU A 185 -15.87 14.88 3.09
CA GLU A 185 -14.54 14.90 3.69
C GLU A 185 -13.66 15.97 3.05
N VAL A 186 -12.70 16.49 3.83
CA VAL A 186 -11.77 17.50 3.36
C VAL A 186 -10.35 17.19 3.80
N LYS A 187 -9.40 17.43 2.91
CA LYS A 187 -7.96 17.31 3.17
C LYS A 187 -7.49 18.51 4.00
N LEU A 188 -7.17 18.29 5.27
CA LEU A 188 -6.62 19.32 6.16
C LEU A 188 -5.14 19.59 5.84
N SER A 189 -4.36 18.55 5.64
CA SER A 189 -2.91 18.67 5.42
C SER A 189 -2.31 17.42 4.79
N TRP A 190 -1.07 17.56 4.33
CA TRP A 190 -0.22 16.45 3.94
C TRP A 190 1.19 16.64 4.51
N HIS A 191 1.86 15.54 4.83
CA HIS A 191 3.15 15.49 5.50
C HIS A 191 4.01 14.35 4.93
N ALA A 192 5.14 14.69 4.31
CA ALA A 192 6.15 13.73 3.86
C ALA A 192 7.55 14.15 4.29
N THR A 193 8.49 13.20 4.28
CA THR A 193 9.92 13.49 4.39
C THR A 193 10.63 12.98 3.16
N TRP A 194 11.66 13.69 2.72
CA TRP A 194 12.54 13.29 1.63
C TRP A 194 13.96 13.78 1.89
N ASN A 195 14.95 13.15 1.24
CA ASN A 195 16.35 13.56 1.31
C ASN A 195 16.76 14.40 0.08
N LYS A 196 18.03 14.81 0.04
CA LYS A 196 18.58 15.63 -1.06
C LYS A 196 18.64 14.91 -2.41
N GLN A 197 18.38 13.60 -2.44
CA GLN A 197 18.31 12.78 -3.64
C GLN A 197 16.86 12.55 -4.07
N CYS A 198 15.91 13.33 -3.51
CA CYS A 198 14.46 13.20 -3.74
C CYS A 198 13.89 11.82 -3.39
N VAL A 199 14.61 11.05 -2.57
CA VAL A 199 14.13 9.74 -2.10
C VAL A 199 13.24 9.95 -0.88
N ALA A 200 12.05 9.37 -0.92
CA ALA A 200 11.11 9.39 0.19
C ALA A 200 11.73 8.74 1.44
N GLY A 201 11.56 9.40 2.59
CA GLY A 201 11.90 8.87 3.89
C GLY A 201 10.68 8.33 4.64
N LYS A 202 10.87 7.96 5.92
CA LYS A 202 9.76 7.60 6.81
C LYS A 202 8.80 8.81 6.94
N ALA A 203 7.50 8.59 6.72
CA ALA A 203 6.50 9.62 6.94
C ALA A 203 6.52 10.10 8.41
N PRO A 204 6.24 11.39 8.69
CA PRO A 204 6.21 11.89 10.06
C PRO A 204 5.22 11.14 10.95
N ASP A 205 5.52 11.07 12.24
CA ASP A 205 4.60 10.60 13.25
C ASP A 205 3.66 11.76 13.61
N LEU A 206 2.36 11.49 13.66
CA LEU A 206 1.32 12.48 13.91
C LEU A 206 0.61 12.15 15.23
N THR A 207 0.63 13.08 16.17
CA THR A 207 0.00 12.91 17.48
C THR A 207 -1.06 13.98 17.67
N PHE A 208 -2.34 13.59 17.64
CA PHE A 208 -3.46 14.52 17.83
C PHE A 208 -3.58 14.92 19.30
N THR A 209 -3.37 16.20 19.57
CA THR A 209 -3.48 16.80 20.91
C THR A 209 -4.88 17.32 21.19
N ARG A 210 -5.64 17.68 20.14
CA ARG A 210 -7.07 18.00 20.20
C ARG A 210 -7.82 17.31 19.07
N GLN A 211 -8.79 16.49 19.45
CA GLN A 211 -9.71 15.83 18.53
C GLN A 211 -10.87 16.76 18.18
N PRO A 212 -11.45 16.64 16.97
CA PRO A 212 -12.66 17.37 16.61
C PRO A 212 -13.86 16.91 17.45
N GLU A 213 -14.76 17.83 17.75
CA GLU A 213 -15.99 17.54 18.51
C GLU A 213 -17.12 17.06 17.59
N HIS A 214 -17.12 17.52 16.33
CA HIS A 214 -18.24 17.37 15.41
C HIS A 214 -17.87 16.69 14.09
N GLY A 215 -16.83 15.86 14.15
CA GLY A 215 -16.40 15.00 13.07
C GLY A 215 -15.35 14.02 13.57
N ARG A 216 -14.60 13.44 12.63
CA ARG A 216 -13.44 12.63 12.95
C ARG A 216 -12.29 12.96 12.02
N VAL A 217 -11.08 12.66 12.50
CA VAL A 217 -9.87 12.74 11.69
C VAL A 217 -9.49 11.35 11.23
N GLU A 218 -9.19 11.23 9.94
CA GLU A 218 -8.59 10.04 9.36
C GLU A 218 -7.22 10.39 8.79
N VAL A 219 -6.19 9.70 9.26
CA VAL A 219 -4.86 9.81 8.67
C VAL A 219 -4.73 8.71 7.63
N ARG A 220 -4.57 9.12 6.37
CA ARG A 220 -4.36 8.24 5.24
C ARG A 220 -2.93 8.38 4.79
N GLU A 221 -2.26 7.27 4.53
CA GLU A 221 -1.01 7.36 3.79
C GLU A 221 -1.38 7.54 2.31
N GLU A 222 -0.74 8.48 1.62
CA GLU A 222 -1.01 8.78 0.21
C GLU A 222 0.30 9.14 -0.49
N SER A 223 0.36 8.83 -1.78
CA SER A 223 1.41 9.32 -2.66
C SER A 223 0.98 10.63 -3.31
N PHE A 224 1.82 11.64 -3.30
CA PHE A 224 1.56 12.89 -4.03
C PHE A 224 2.83 13.40 -4.70
N PRO A 225 2.70 14.05 -5.87
CA PRO A 225 3.83 14.70 -6.51
C PRO A 225 4.27 15.86 -5.62
N LEU A 226 5.57 15.90 -5.31
CA LEU A 226 6.20 17.07 -4.75
C LEU A 226 6.00 18.25 -5.71
N SER A 227 5.63 19.40 -5.17
CA SER A 227 5.46 20.64 -5.92
C SER A 227 5.90 21.81 -5.04
N ASN A 228 6.47 22.85 -5.66
CA ASN A 228 7.01 24.03 -4.98
C ASN A 228 8.04 23.66 -3.89
N THR A 229 8.90 22.67 -4.16
CA THR A 229 9.92 22.23 -3.20
C THR A 229 11.10 23.20 -3.16
N SER A 230 11.02 24.20 -2.28
CA SER A 230 12.06 25.24 -2.09
C SER A 230 13.37 24.77 -1.46
N SER A 231 13.64 23.47 -1.41
CA SER A 231 14.82 22.91 -0.74
C SER A 231 16.06 22.92 -1.66
N MET A 232 17.25 23.20 -1.11
CA MET A 232 18.57 23.26 -1.81
C MET A 232 19.08 21.92 -2.42
N ALA A 233 18.19 20.98 -2.71
CA ALA A 233 18.46 19.77 -3.49
C ALA A 233 18.04 20.00 -4.94
N ALA A 234 18.44 19.13 -5.88
CA ALA A 234 17.86 19.12 -7.23
C ALA A 234 16.33 19.25 -7.15
N PRO A 235 15.64 19.95 -8.08
CA PRO A 235 14.22 20.22 -7.95
C PRO A 235 13.48 18.88 -7.89
N CYS A 236 13.00 18.54 -6.68
CA CYS A 236 12.27 17.30 -6.45
C CYS A 236 10.84 17.39 -6.97
N ASP A 237 10.46 18.52 -7.58
CA ASP A 237 9.16 18.74 -8.19
C ASP A 237 8.86 17.63 -9.20
N GLY A 238 7.63 17.10 -9.14
CA GLY A 238 7.21 15.93 -9.93
C GLY A 238 7.64 14.59 -9.33
N THR A 239 8.56 14.55 -8.37
CA THR A 239 8.90 13.32 -7.65
C THR A 239 7.74 12.93 -6.74
N THR A 240 7.26 11.70 -6.91
CA THR A 240 6.19 11.17 -6.07
C THR A 240 6.78 10.64 -4.77
N VAL A 241 6.29 11.15 -3.64
CA VAL A 241 6.72 10.68 -2.31
C VAL A 241 5.53 10.17 -1.52
N LEU A 242 5.81 9.20 -0.65
CA LEU A 242 4.83 8.67 0.31
C LEU A 242 4.77 9.59 1.52
N GLY A 243 3.57 10.00 1.90
CA GLY A 243 3.34 10.82 3.09
C GLY A 243 2.04 10.45 3.80
N LYS A 244 1.81 11.09 4.94
CA LYS A 244 0.54 11.03 5.66
C LYS A 244 -0.29 12.26 5.33
N VAL A 245 -1.56 12.05 5.07
CA VAL A 245 -2.55 13.05 4.73
C VAL A 245 -3.64 13.00 5.79
N VAL A 246 -3.93 14.16 6.37
CA VAL A 246 -4.92 14.31 7.43
C VAL A 246 -6.22 14.73 6.78
N TYR A 247 -7.24 13.88 6.86
CA TYR A 247 -8.60 14.16 6.42
C TYR A 247 -9.50 14.45 7.61
N TYR A 248 -10.40 15.39 7.43
CA TYR A 248 -11.52 15.63 8.34
C TYR A 248 -12.81 15.20 7.68
N ILE A 249 -13.63 14.47 8.43
CA ILE A 249 -14.92 13.96 7.98
C ILE A 249 -15.98 14.51 8.94
N PRO A 250 -16.81 15.48 8.51
CA PRO A 250 -17.81 16.10 9.36
C PRO A 250 -18.93 15.10 9.70
N ASN A 251 -19.53 15.27 10.88
CA ASN A 251 -20.80 14.64 11.19
C ASN A 251 -21.87 15.18 10.22
N ALA A 252 -22.70 14.29 9.68
CA ALA A 252 -23.63 14.62 8.60
C ALA A 252 -24.59 15.77 8.94
N ASP A 253 -24.97 15.89 10.22
CA ASP A 253 -25.98 16.85 10.69
C ASP A 253 -25.38 18.12 11.33
N TYR A 254 -24.05 18.23 11.40
CA TYR A 254 -23.40 19.36 12.05
C TYR A 254 -23.17 20.54 11.11
N HIS A 255 -23.36 21.75 11.63
CA HIS A 255 -23.03 23.02 10.97
C HIS A 255 -22.32 23.92 11.97
N GLY A 256 -21.34 24.69 11.51
CA GLY A 256 -20.55 25.56 12.37
C GLY A 256 -19.07 25.27 12.26
N TYR A 257 -18.35 25.36 13.37
CA TYR A 257 -16.90 25.25 13.40
C TYR A 257 -16.45 24.01 14.18
N ASP A 258 -15.37 23.41 13.72
CA ASP A 258 -14.68 22.33 14.41
C ASP A 258 -13.18 22.62 14.45
N GLU A 259 -12.45 21.99 15.39
CA GLU A 259 -11.04 22.28 15.61
C GLU A 259 -10.22 21.01 15.80
N VAL A 260 -9.04 20.97 15.18
CA VAL A 260 -8.10 19.84 15.26
C VAL A 260 -6.70 20.37 15.48
N ASP A 261 -6.07 19.91 16.56
CA ASP A 261 -4.68 20.25 16.89
C ASP A 261 -3.84 18.98 16.95
N TYR A 262 -2.64 19.04 16.38
CA TYR A 262 -1.75 17.88 16.35
C TYR A 262 -0.28 18.25 16.23
N HIS A 263 0.55 17.43 16.88
CA HIS A 263 2.01 17.47 16.81
C HIS A 263 2.51 16.63 15.64
N ILE A 264 3.46 17.17 14.88
CA ILE A 264 4.10 16.50 13.74
C ILE A 264 5.57 16.30 14.06
N ALA A 265 6.00 15.04 14.16
CA ALA A 265 7.38 14.68 14.47
C ALA A 265 8.04 13.92 13.32
N SER A 266 9.22 14.36 12.92
CA SER A 266 10.10 13.65 11.98
C SER A 266 11.54 13.67 12.50
N ARG A 267 12.42 12.87 11.89
CA ARG A 267 13.85 12.90 12.21
C ARG A 267 14.54 14.25 12.01
N TYR A 268 13.91 15.18 11.28
CA TYR A 268 14.52 16.47 10.92
C TYR A 268 13.87 17.68 11.59
N ARG A 269 12.58 17.59 11.91
CA ARG A 269 11.80 18.68 12.49
C ARG A 269 10.61 18.16 13.27
N THR A 270 10.23 18.92 14.29
CA THR A 270 9.04 18.76 15.12
C THR A 270 8.31 20.10 15.19
N TYR A 271 7.00 20.12 14.99
CA TYR A 271 6.19 21.33 15.07
C TYR A 271 4.71 20.99 15.26
N ASP A 272 3.95 21.94 15.78
CA ASP A 272 2.50 21.81 16.01
C ASP A 272 1.70 22.44 14.88
N ARG A 273 0.48 21.94 14.68
CA ARG A 273 -0.50 22.54 13.78
C ARG A 273 -1.87 22.57 14.42
N ALA A 274 -2.50 23.73 14.35
CA ALA A 274 -3.90 23.93 14.72
C ALA A 274 -4.71 24.23 13.46
N VAL A 275 -5.86 23.59 13.34
CA VAL A 275 -6.74 23.70 12.18
C VAL A 275 -8.15 24.02 12.67
N SER A 276 -8.73 25.10 12.15
CA SER A 276 -10.15 25.41 12.31
C SER A 276 -10.89 25.07 11.02
N ILE A 277 -11.92 24.23 11.12
CA ILE A 277 -12.74 23.76 10.01
C ILE A 277 -14.10 24.44 10.08
N GLU A 278 -14.52 25.10 9.00
CA GLU A 278 -15.87 25.61 8.82
C GLU A 278 -16.70 24.57 8.04
N ILE A 279 -17.80 24.10 8.63
CA ILE A 279 -18.74 23.15 8.03
C ILE A 279 -20.00 23.92 7.61
N ARG A 280 -20.21 23.99 6.29
CA ARG A 280 -21.34 24.69 5.65
C ARG A 280 -22.46 23.74 5.22
#